data_AF-A0A0Q4RRG3-F1
#
_entry.id   AF-A0A0Q4RRG3-F1
#
_cell.length_a   1.000
_cell.length_b   1.000
_cell.length_c   1.000
_cell.angle_alpha   90.00
_cell.angle_beta   90.00
_cell.angle_gamma   90.00
#
_symmetry.space_group_name_H-M   'P 1'
#
loop_
_entity.id
_entity.type
_entity.pdbx_description
1 polymer ?
#
loop_
_entity_poly.entity_id
_entity_poly.type
_entity_poly.pdbx_seq_one_letter_code
_entity_poly.pdbx_strand_id
1 'polypeptide(L)'
;MVGRSGNQKFAGALQGYRARKGVFLTTLNFSREAHDYVSLIDSEIVLIDGLTLAKLMIDYDLGISKFAVYEIKRTDSDYFSE
;
A
#
# COMPACT_ATOMS: atom_id res chain seq x y z
N MET A 1 11.04 -11.22 1.62
CA MET A 1 10.50 -10.77 0.32
C MET A 1 9.52 -11.83 -0.18
N VAL A 2 8.35 -11.43 -0.68
CA VAL A 2 7.35 -12.34 -1.22
C VAL A 2 7.58 -12.54 -2.71
N GLY A 3 7.83 -13.78 -3.12
CA GLY A 3 8.09 -14.14 -4.52
C GLY A 3 6.86 -14.66 -5.27
N ARG A 4 7.09 -15.10 -6.51
CA ARG A 4 6.06 -15.65 -7.40
C ARG A 4 5.19 -16.75 -6.79
N SER A 5 5.78 -17.66 -6.00
CA SER A 5 5.05 -18.82 -5.43
C SER A 5 3.92 -18.41 -4.48
N GLY A 6 4.10 -17.32 -3.72
CA GLY A 6 3.04 -16.77 -2.87
C GLY A 6 1.89 -16.24 -3.73
N ASN A 7 2.20 -15.43 -4.73
CA ASN A 7 1.23 -14.83 -5.64
C ASN A 7 0.47 -15.87 -6.47
N GLN A 8 1.14 -16.94 -6.91
CA GLN A 8 0.49 -18.03 -7.63
C GLN A 8 -0.54 -18.78 -6.79
N LYS A 9 -0.23 -19.04 -5.50
CA LYS A 9 -1.19 -19.66 -4.58
C LYS A 9 -2.42 -18.77 -4.38
N PHE A 10 -2.21 -17.47 -4.21
CA PHE A 10 -3.31 -16.51 -4.07
C PHE A 10 -4.16 -16.41 -5.35
N ALA A 11 -3.54 -16.30 -6.52
CA ALA A 11 -4.23 -16.27 -7.80
C ALA A 11 -5.07 -17.54 -8.04
N GLY A 12 -4.52 -18.72 -7.70
CA GLY A 12 -5.26 -19.98 -7.77
C GLY A 12 -6.48 -20.02 -6.84
N ALA A 13 -6.34 -19.52 -5.61
CA ALA A 13 -7.47 -19.38 -4.69
C ALA A 13 -8.53 -18.42 -5.24
N LEU A 14 -8.12 -17.29 -5.81
CA LEU A 14 -9.02 -16.30 -6.41
C LEU A 14 -9.87 -16.90 -7.55
N GLN A 15 -9.23 -17.70 -8.41
CA GLN A 15 -9.90 -18.44 -9.47
C GLN A 15 -10.89 -19.48 -8.92
N GLY A 16 -10.53 -20.15 -7.82
CA GLY A 16 -11.43 -21.10 -7.13
C GLY A 16 -12.76 -20.46 -6.69
N TYR A 17 -12.73 -19.18 -6.31
CA TYR A 17 -13.92 -18.40 -5.99
C TYR A 17 -14.57 -17.70 -7.18
N ARG A 18 -14.11 -17.98 -8.42
CA ARG A 18 -14.54 -17.30 -9.66
C ARG A 18 -14.41 -15.77 -9.58
N ALA A 19 -13.52 -15.26 -8.74
CA ALA A 19 -13.25 -13.84 -8.61
C ALA A 19 -12.24 -13.39 -9.67
N ARG A 20 -12.42 -12.16 -10.17
CA ARG A 20 -11.54 -11.55 -11.17
C ARG A 20 -10.60 -10.50 -10.60
N LYS A 21 -10.91 -9.98 -9.41
CA LYS A 21 -10.15 -8.92 -8.75
C LYS A 21 -9.76 -9.34 -7.34
N GLY A 22 -8.54 -9.03 -6.93
CA GLY A 22 -8.05 -9.34 -5.59
C GLY A 22 -6.98 -8.37 -5.12
N VAL A 23 -6.83 -8.24 -3.80
CA VAL A 23 -5.75 -7.47 -3.19
C VAL A 23 -4.89 -8.44 -2.38
N PHE A 24 -3.60 -8.52 -2.72
CA PHE A 24 -2.62 -9.27 -1.93
C PHE A 24 -1.87 -8.29 -1.03
N LEU A 25 -2.10 -8.39 0.28
CA LEU A 25 -1.41 -7.64 1.32
C LEU A 25 -0.26 -8.46 1.93
N THR A 26 0.90 -7.84 2.14
CA THR A 26 1.96 -8.39 2.98
C THR A 26 2.72 -7.28 3.71
N THR A 27 3.29 -7.59 4.88
CA THR A 27 4.17 -6.67 5.62
C THR A 27 5.59 -6.62 5.06
N LEU A 28 5.93 -7.51 4.13
CA LEU A 28 7.22 -7.55 3.43
C LEU A 28 7.10 -6.91 2.04
N ASN A 29 8.23 -6.70 1.37
CA ASN A 29 8.25 -6.28 -0.03
C ASN A 29 7.96 -7.47 -0.96
N PHE A 30 7.32 -7.19 -2.09
CA PHE A 30 7.23 -8.12 -3.21
C PHE A 30 8.52 -8.12 -4.03
N SER A 31 8.87 -9.28 -4.59
CA SER A 31 9.98 -9.40 -5.52
C SER A 31 9.59 -8.91 -6.91
N ARG A 32 10.56 -8.66 -7.79
CA ARG A 32 10.28 -8.30 -9.18
C ARG A 32 9.45 -9.38 -9.88
N GLU A 33 9.79 -10.63 -9.65
CA GLU A 33 9.09 -11.79 -10.24
C GLU A 33 7.64 -11.90 -9.76
N ALA A 34 7.30 -11.35 -8.58
CA ALA A 34 5.93 -11.27 -8.12
C ALA A 34 5.12 -10.26 -8.94
N HIS A 35 5.68 -9.06 -9.18
CA HIS A 35 5.06 -8.06 -10.04
C HIS A 35 4.93 -8.57 -11.48
N ASP A 36 5.99 -9.17 -12.02
CA ASP A 36 5.99 -9.74 -13.38
C ASP A 36 4.97 -10.87 -13.51
N TYR A 37 4.81 -11.72 -12.48
CA TYR A 37 3.80 -12.77 -12.52
C TYR A 37 2.37 -12.22 -12.56
N VAL A 38 2.07 -11.19 -11.74
CA VAL A 38 0.73 -10.60 -11.69
C VAL A 38 0.38 -9.85 -12.97
N SER A 39 1.35 -9.26 -13.67
CA SER A 39 1.09 -8.59 -14.96
C SER A 39 0.79 -9.55 -16.12
N LEU A 40 1.11 -10.84 -15.98
CA LEU A 40 0.95 -11.86 -17.01
C LEU A 40 -0.35 -12.66 -16.92
N ILE A 41 -1.09 -12.53 -15.82
CA ILE A 41 -2.34 -13.29 -15.60
C ILE A 41 -3.55 -12.42 -15.89
N ASP A 42 -4.67 -13.05 -16.28
CA ASP A 42 -5.92 -12.34 -16.58
C ASP A 42 -6.59 -11.72 -15.34
N SER A 43 -6.24 -12.19 -14.14
CA SER A 43 -6.79 -11.68 -12.89
C SER A 43 -6.20 -10.32 -12.53
N GLU A 44 -7.04 -9.35 -12.21
CA GLU A 44 -6.61 -8.04 -11.70
C GLU A 44 -6.24 -8.14 -10.22
N ILE A 45 -4.96 -8.39 -9.95
CA ILE A 45 -4.44 -8.47 -8.58
C ILE A 45 -3.64 -7.21 -8.25
N VAL A 46 -4.05 -6.50 -7.20
CA VAL A 46 -3.27 -5.38 -6.65
C VAL A 46 -2.35 -5.91 -5.56
N LEU A 47 -1.07 -5.59 -5.66
CA LEU A 47 -0.06 -5.92 -4.66
C LEU A 47 0.14 -4.72 -3.73
N ILE A 48 -0.06 -4.92 -2.42
CA ILE A 48 0.18 -3.92 -1.39
C ILE A 48 1.23 -4.46 -0.42
N ASP A 49 2.43 -3.89 -0.49
CA ASP A 49 3.52 -4.22 0.42
C ASP A 49 3.46 -3.42 1.72
N GLY A 50 4.40 -3.69 2.63
CA GLY A 50 4.44 -3.06 3.95
C GLY A 50 4.57 -1.54 3.91
N LEU A 51 5.34 -0.99 2.96
CA LEU A 51 5.52 0.45 2.84
C LEU A 51 4.25 1.13 2.31
N THR A 52 3.64 0.54 1.28
CA THR A 52 2.38 1.03 0.72
C THR A 52 1.26 0.92 1.74
N LEU A 53 1.20 -0.19 2.49
CA LEU A 53 0.25 -0.38 3.58
C LEU A 53 0.43 0.69 4.66
N ALA A 54 1.65 0.95 5.12
CA ALA A 54 1.94 1.97 6.11
C ALA A 54 1.54 3.38 5.63
N LYS A 55 1.81 3.69 4.35
CA LYS A 55 1.38 4.96 3.76
C LYS A 55 -0.14 5.09 3.75
N LEU A 56 -0.86 4.05 3.34
CA LEU A 56 -2.33 4.04 3.39
C LEU A 56 -2.86 4.18 4.82
N MET A 57 -2.22 3.53 5.80
CA MET A 57 -2.58 3.66 7.21
C MET A 57 -2.44 5.11 7.70
N ILE A 58 -1.39 5.82 7.27
CA ILE A 58 -1.17 7.23 7.59
C ILE A 58 -2.18 8.13 6.86
N ASP A 59 -2.34 7.95 5.55
CA ASP A 59 -3.19 8.80 4.70
C ASP A 59 -4.68 8.74 5.12
N TYR A 60 -5.11 7.62 5.69
CA TYR A 60 -6.50 7.37 6.11
C TYR A 60 -6.69 7.27 7.63
N ASP A 61 -5.68 7.61 8.44
CA ASP A 61 -5.73 7.51 9.92
C ASP A 61 -6.17 6.12 10.44
N LEU A 62 -5.76 5.03 9.78
CA LEU A 62 -6.14 3.66 10.13
C LEU A 62 -5.10 2.98 11.02
N GLY A 63 -5.51 2.60 12.23
CA GLY A 63 -4.66 1.80 13.14
C GLY A 63 -3.41 2.53 13.64
N ILE A 64 -3.40 3.86 13.54
CA ILE A 64 -2.33 4.72 14.05
C ILE A 64 -2.86 5.64 15.15
N SER A 65 -1.95 6.15 15.98
CA SER A 65 -2.24 7.18 16.98
C SER A 65 -1.31 8.36 16.76
N LYS A 66 -1.84 9.59 16.84
CA LYS A 66 -1.03 10.81 16.78
C LYS A 66 -0.09 10.85 17.98
N PHE A 67 1.21 10.84 17.73
CA PHE A 67 2.22 10.92 18.78
C PHE A 67 2.54 12.36 19.17
N ALA A 68 2.70 13.24 18.18
CA ALA A 68 2.95 14.68 18.37
C ALA A 68 2.41 15.47 17.17
N VAL A 69 2.06 16.74 17.41
CA VAL A 69 1.66 17.70 16.37
C VAL A 69 2.65 18.85 16.38
N TYR A 70 3.31 19.09 15.26
CA TYR A 70 4.23 20.21 15.08
C TYR A 70 3.59 21.25 14.17
N GLU A 71 3.40 22.45 14.72
CA GLU A 71 2.86 23.59 13.97
C GLU A 71 4.02 24.44 13.45
N ILE A 72 4.12 24.58 12.14
CA ILE A 72 5.12 25.46 11.51
C ILE A 72 4.47 26.83 11.34
N LYS A 73 4.91 27.81 12.12
CA LYS A 73 4.43 29.20 12.04
C LYS A 73 5.42 30.04 11.23
N ARG A 74 4.87 30.89 10.37
CA ARG A 74 5.63 31.93 9.67
C ARG A 74 5.16 33.28 10.19
N THR A 75 6.09 34.18 10.49
CA THR A 75 5.78 35.56 10.82
C THR A 75 5.15 36.23 9.61
N ASP A 76 3.98 36.82 9.80
CA ASP A 76 3.31 37.67 8.82
C ASP A 76 3.96 39.06 8.85
N SER A 77 4.82 39.36 7.89
CA SER A 77 5.51 40.65 7.82
C SER A 77 4.58 41.82 7.52
N ASP A 78 3.47 41.57 6.83
CA ASP A 78 2.56 42.62 6.38
C ASP A 78 1.75 43.15 7.57
N TYR A 79 1.36 42.28 8.49
CA TYR A 79 0.73 42.64 9.76
C TYR A 79 1.58 43.55 10.65
N PHE A 80 2.92 43.41 10.62
CA PHE A 80 3.85 44.19 11.47
C PHE A 80 4.43 45.44 10.78
N SER A 81 3.87 45.88 9.65
CA SER A 81 4.37 47.01 8.87
C SER A 81 3.67 48.36 9.15
N GLU A 82 2.66 48.37 10.03
CA GLU A 82 2.06 49.57 10.68
C GLU A 82 2.60 49.77 12.10
#